data_AF-A0A6M0ASZ2-F1
#
_entry.id   AF-A0A6M0ASZ2-F1
#
_cell.length_a   1.000
_cell.length_b   1.000
_cell.length_c   1.000
_cell.angle_alpha   90.00
_cell.angle_beta   90.00
_cell.angle_gamma   90.00
#
_symmetry.space_group_name_H-M   'P 1'
#
loop_
_entity.id
_entity.type
_entity.pdbx_description
1 polymer ?
#
loop_
_entity_poly.entity_id
_entity_poly.type
_entity_poly.pdbx_seq_one_letter_code
_entity_poly.pdbx_strand_id
1 'polypeptide(L)'
;MNENSSMIQSEQSWSVALLGARMHYAVPRLLYQAKLLEYFYTDICATKGWPRLLHAIPSPLQPAGVKRLLGRVPTGIPRERIIAFNHLGWTYAQKLRQARTTDETTAAFLWSGKAFCQLVLQHGLKPATGIYTFNSAGLEILQAARYQGMDTVMEQTIAPRALEQELLLEEQQNFPGWETPLGKDTHLEEYTLREQKEWEQADTIICGSEFVRQGIIACGGAGDRCKVI
;
A
#
# COMPACT_ATOMS: atom_id res chain seq x y z
N MET A 1 -40.70 12.85 28.85
CA MET A 1 -39.34 13.41 28.71
C MET A 1 -38.44 12.69 29.68
N ASN A 2 -37.58 11.82 29.17
CA ASN A 2 -36.18 11.69 29.58
C ASN A 2 -35.47 10.80 28.56
N GLU A 3 -34.41 11.37 28.03
CA GLU A 3 -33.64 10.96 26.87
C GLU A 3 -33.01 9.58 27.07
N ASN A 4 -33.48 8.61 26.28
CA ASN A 4 -32.76 7.37 26.01
C ASN A 4 -32.21 7.42 24.57
N SER A 5 -31.54 8.52 24.22
CA SER A 5 -30.64 8.57 23.08
C SER A 5 -29.22 8.36 23.60
N SER A 6 -28.93 7.14 24.05
CA SER A 6 -27.58 6.63 24.01
C SER A 6 -27.18 6.59 22.53
N MET A 7 -26.52 7.64 22.08
CA MET A 7 -25.90 7.68 20.77
C MET A 7 -25.04 6.42 20.64
N ILE A 8 -25.43 5.54 19.71
CA ILE A 8 -24.51 4.55 19.16
C ILE A 8 -23.50 5.38 18.37
N GLN A 9 -22.51 5.91 19.09
CA GLN A 9 -21.28 6.34 18.45
C GLN A 9 -20.72 5.03 17.90
N SER A 10 -20.83 4.80 16.60
CA SER A 10 -20.12 3.69 15.97
C SER A 10 -18.66 3.83 16.40
N GLU A 11 -18.16 2.89 17.20
CA GLU A 11 -16.75 2.89 17.57
C GLU A 11 -15.98 2.73 16.25
N GLN A 12 -15.46 3.85 15.74
CA GLN A 12 -14.71 3.84 14.50
C GLN A 12 -13.55 2.87 14.65
N SER A 13 -13.43 1.96 13.70
CA SER A 13 -12.40 0.95 13.73
C SER A 13 -11.88 0.72 12.32
N TRP A 14 -10.57 0.61 12.20
CA TRP A 14 -9.86 0.76 10.94
C TRP A 14 -8.99 -0.47 10.70
N SER A 15 -9.13 -1.04 9.51
CA SER A 15 -8.10 -1.92 8.98
C SER A 15 -7.10 -1.11 8.17
N VAL A 16 -5.88 -1.62 8.06
CA VAL A 16 -4.81 -1.00 7.27
C VAL A 16 -4.18 -2.06 6.39
N ALA A 17 -4.06 -1.80 5.09
CA ALA A 17 -3.45 -2.70 4.13
C ALA A 17 -2.25 -2.03 3.45
N LEU A 18 -1.03 -2.50 3.78
CA LEU A 18 0.22 -1.98 3.23
C LEU A 18 1.03 -3.09 2.58
N LEU A 19 1.20 -3.00 1.26
CA LEU A 19 2.16 -3.83 0.53
C LEU A 19 3.57 -3.27 0.74
N GLY A 20 4.41 -4.03 1.45
CA GLY A 20 5.76 -3.63 1.84
C GLY A 20 5.84 -2.88 3.17
N ALA A 21 7.07 -2.53 3.56
CA ALA A 21 7.36 -1.83 4.82
C ALA A 21 7.19 -0.30 4.71
N ARG A 22 6.00 0.15 4.29
CA ARG A 22 5.69 1.58 4.07
C ARG A 22 5.74 2.35 5.39
N MET A 23 6.51 3.45 5.42
CA MET A 23 6.72 4.33 6.59
C MET A 23 7.03 3.58 7.90
N HIS A 24 7.75 2.46 7.84
CA HIS A 24 7.99 1.60 9.01
C HIS A 24 6.71 1.27 9.81
N TYR A 25 5.60 1.08 9.09
CA TYR A 25 4.28 0.76 9.65
C TYR A 25 3.73 1.84 10.60
N ALA A 26 4.00 3.12 10.30
CA ALA A 26 3.55 4.25 11.13
C ALA A 26 2.03 4.31 11.30
N VAL A 27 1.27 4.29 10.20
CA VAL A 27 -0.20 4.38 10.22
C VAL A 27 -0.87 3.29 11.08
N PRO A 28 -0.61 1.97 10.88
CA PRO A 28 -1.25 0.97 11.71
C PRO A 28 -0.79 1.06 13.18
N ARG A 29 0.43 1.52 13.45
CA ARG A 29 0.91 1.74 14.83
C ARG A 29 0.14 2.89 15.50
N LEU A 30 -0.06 4.00 14.80
CA LEU A 30 -0.81 5.16 15.31
C LEU A 30 -2.28 4.79 15.59
N LEU A 31 -2.93 4.09 14.66
CA LEU A 31 -4.31 3.62 14.86
C LEU A 31 -4.41 2.63 16.02
N TYR A 32 -3.42 1.76 16.22
CA TYR A 32 -3.40 0.86 17.37
C TYR A 32 -3.25 1.62 18.69
N GLN A 33 -2.34 2.61 18.75
CA GLN A 33 -2.17 3.48 19.92
C GLN A 33 -3.45 4.25 20.26
N ALA A 34 -4.21 4.66 19.23
CA ALA A 34 -5.51 5.29 19.37
C ALA A 34 -6.66 4.31 19.72
N LYS A 35 -6.38 3.01 19.83
CA LYS A 35 -7.37 1.92 20.01
C LYS A 35 -8.39 1.79 18.87
N LEU A 36 -8.00 2.19 17.67
CA LEU A 36 -8.83 2.17 16.47
C LEU A 36 -8.44 1.05 15.49
N LEU A 37 -7.29 0.37 15.67
CA LEU A 37 -6.84 -0.66 14.71
C LEU A 37 -7.55 -2.00 14.89
N GLU A 38 -8.22 -2.48 13.85
CA GLU A 38 -8.75 -3.83 13.76
C GLU A 38 -7.75 -4.85 13.23
N TYR A 39 -7.24 -4.62 12.02
CA TYR A 39 -6.26 -5.49 11.39
C TYR A 39 -5.23 -4.68 10.61
N PHE A 40 -3.99 -5.15 10.65
CA PHE A 40 -2.92 -4.70 9.79
C PHE A 40 -2.52 -5.83 8.82
N TYR A 41 -2.80 -5.62 7.53
CA TYR A 41 -2.46 -6.52 6.43
C TYR A 41 -1.14 -6.12 5.77
N THR A 42 -0.26 -7.08 5.53
CA THR A 42 1.00 -6.85 4.82
C THR A 42 1.49 -8.07 4.02
N ASP A 43 2.41 -7.82 3.08
CA ASP A 43 2.94 -8.83 2.15
C ASP A 43 3.88 -9.83 2.83
N ILE A 44 4.73 -9.37 3.74
CA ILE A 44 5.64 -10.24 4.52
C ILE A 44 6.11 -9.53 5.78
N CYS A 45 6.16 -10.27 6.88
CA CYS A 45 6.48 -9.74 8.21
C CYS A 45 7.42 -10.67 8.97
N ALA A 46 8.47 -10.12 9.59
CA ALA A 46 9.46 -10.88 10.34
C ALA A 46 8.86 -11.61 11.56
N THR A 47 7.76 -11.12 12.12
CA THR A 47 7.18 -11.65 13.36
C THR A 47 6.07 -12.69 13.15
N LYS A 48 5.75 -13.04 11.91
CA LYS A 48 4.63 -13.95 11.54
C LYS A 48 5.14 -15.10 10.68
N GLY A 49 4.75 -16.34 10.97
CA GLY A 49 5.06 -17.51 10.13
C GLY A 49 6.56 -17.84 10.02
N TRP A 50 6.97 -18.37 8.87
CA TRP A 50 8.35 -18.85 8.63
C TRP A 50 9.45 -17.79 8.75
N PRO A 51 9.27 -16.49 8.38
CA PRO A 51 10.31 -15.46 8.58
C PRO A 51 10.78 -15.34 10.03
N ARG A 52 9.91 -15.65 11.01
CA ARG A 52 10.26 -15.62 12.43
C ARG A 52 11.40 -16.60 12.77
N LEU A 53 11.47 -17.71 12.05
CA LEU A 53 12.50 -18.73 12.26
C LEU A 53 13.90 -18.22 11.88
N LEU A 54 13.98 -17.22 10.99
CA LEU A 54 15.25 -16.62 10.58
C LEU A 54 15.94 -15.83 11.71
N HIS A 55 15.20 -15.48 12.78
CA HIS A 55 15.82 -14.87 13.97
C HIS A 55 16.80 -15.82 14.67
N ALA A 56 16.77 -17.13 14.39
CA ALA A 56 17.77 -18.07 14.90
C ALA A 56 19.16 -17.90 14.26
N ILE A 57 19.26 -17.22 13.12
CA ILE A 57 20.53 -16.94 12.45
C ILE A 57 21.20 -15.76 13.17
N PRO A 58 22.40 -15.90 13.75
CA PRO A 58 23.10 -14.81 14.41
C PRO A 58 23.34 -13.62 13.47
N SER A 59 23.17 -12.38 13.97
CA SER A 59 23.29 -11.14 13.19
C SER A 59 24.53 -11.06 12.26
N PRO A 60 25.75 -11.46 12.69
CA PRO A 60 26.93 -11.42 11.82
C PRO A 60 26.88 -12.36 10.62
N LEU A 61 26.05 -13.40 10.69
CA LEU A 61 25.92 -14.43 9.66
C LEU A 61 24.71 -14.20 8.74
N GLN A 62 23.92 -13.15 8.97
CA GLN A 62 22.71 -12.89 8.19
C GLN A 62 23.07 -12.27 6.83
N PRO A 63 22.67 -12.91 5.71
CA PRO A 63 22.75 -12.28 4.39
C PRO A 63 21.93 -10.99 4.35
N ALA A 64 22.29 -10.05 3.46
CA ALA A 64 21.60 -8.75 3.34
C ALA A 64 20.08 -8.87 3.14
N GLY A 65 19.64 -9.87 2.37
CA GLY A 65 18.20 -10.16 2.18
C GLY A 65 17.50 -10.60 3.45
N VAL A 66 18.16 -11.43 4.28
CA VAL A 66 17.65 -11.86 5.58
C VAL A 66 17.62 -10.68 6.55
N LYS A 67 18.68 -9.89 6.63
CA LYS A 67 18.72 -8.69 7.48
C LYS A 67 17.60 -7.69 7.12
N ARG A 68 17.36 -7.47 5.83
CA ARG A 68 16.25 -6.63 5.34
C ARG A 68 14.89 -7.20 5.72
N LEU A 69 14.68 -8.51 5.57
CA LEU A 69 13.45 -9.17 5.96
C LEU A 69 13.22 -9.09 7.47
N LEU A 70 14.24 -9.38 8.27
CA LEU A 70 14.18 -9.32 9.73
C LEU A 70 13.98 -7.88 10.26
N GLY A 71 14.25 -6.85 9.44
CA GLY A 71 13.89 -5.47 9.73
C GLY A 71 12.40 -5.15 9.54
N ARG A 72 11.60 -6.04 8.94
CA ARG A 72 10.15 -5.85 8.75
C ARG A 72 9.37 -6.21 10.01
N VAL A 73 9.50 -5.37 11.03
CA VAL A 73 8.86 -5.53 12.35
C VAL A 73 7.86 -4.41 12.60
N PRO A 74 6.54 -4.71 12.66
CA PRO A 74 5.50 -3.76 13.04
C PRO A 74 5.48 -3.54 14.57
N THR A 75 6.50 -2.84 15.08
CA THR A 75 6.67 -2.60 16.51
C THR A 75 5.47 -1.88 17.11
N GLY A 76 4.99 -2.37 18.26
CA GLY A 76 3.86 -1.79 18.98
C GLY A 76 2.49 -2.28 18.51
N ILE A 77 2.41 -3.19 17.54
CA ILE A 77 1.16 -3.80 17.09
C ILE A 77 1.13 -5.27 17.56
N PRO A 78 0.06 -5.73 18.23
CA PRO A 78 -0.08 -7.12 18.66
C PRO A 78 -0.11 -8.09 17.48
N ARG A 79 0.45 -9.30 17.66
CA ARG A 79 0.64 -10.26 16.57
C ARG A 79 -0.69 -10.80 16.02
N GLU A 80 -1.71 -10.86 16.84
CA GLU A 80 -3.09 -11.24 16.53
C GLU A 80 -3.77 -10.21 15.62
N ARG A 81 -3.36 -8.95 15.66
CA ARG A 81 -3.84 -7.88 14.78
C ARG A 81 -3.10 -7.85 13.43
N ILE A 82 -1.99 -8.59 13.28
CA ILE A 82 -1.15 -8.60 12.07
C ILE A 82 -1.49 -9.81 11.21
N ILE A 83 -1.89 -9.56 9.96
CA ILE A 83 -2.09 -10.57 8.92
C ILE A 83 -0.99 -10.40 7.88
N ALA A 84 -0.15 -11.43 7.72
CA ALA A 84 1.01 -11.36 6.84
C ALA A 84 0.99 -12.49 5.81
N PHE A 85 1.02 -12.13 4.53
CA PHE A 85 0.93 -13.06 3.42
C PHE A 85 2.31 -13.51 2.93
N ASN A 86 3.16 -14.01 3.82
CA ASN A 86 4.61 -14.14 3.59
C ASN A 86 5.04 -14.81 2.27
N HIS A 87 4.25 -15.76 1.74
CA HIS A 87 4.50 -16.36 0.44
C HIS A 87 4.40 -15.34 -0.71
N LEU A 88 3.39 -14.45 -0.67
CA LEU A 88 3.24 -13.32 -1.58
C LEU A 88 4.48 -12.43 -1.52
N GLY A 89 4.85 -11.92 -0.34
CA GLY A 89 5.98 -11.00 -0.23
C GLY A 89 7.32 -11.64 -0.65
N TRP A 90 7.51 -12.94 -0.42
CA TRP A 90 8.66 -13.67 -0.94
C TRP A 90 8.66 -13.76 -2.47
N THR A 91 7.54 -14.19 -3.05
CA THR A 91 7.40 -14.35 -4.51
C THR A 91 7.53 -13.01 -5.22
N TYR A 92 6.97 -11.96 -4.64
CA TYR A 92 7.09 -10.60 -5.14
C TYR A 92 8.55 -10.13 -5.14
N ALA A 93 9.27 -10.34 -4.04
CA ALA A 93 10.69 -10.00 -3.97
C ALA A 93 11.54 -10.81 -4.98
N GLN A 94 11.17 -12.05 -5.28
CA GLN A 94 11.83 -12.85 -6.32
C GLN A 94 11.55 -12.30 -7.72
N LYS A 95 10.29 -11.99 -8.04
CA LYS A 95 9.91 -11.39 -9.32
C LYS A 95 10.66 -10.09 -9.58
N LEU A 96 10.74 -9.20 -8.58
CA LEU A 96 11.49 -7.95 -8.70
C LEU A 96 13.00 -8.16 -8.89
N ARG A 97 13.59 -9.19 -8.27
CA ARG A 97 15.01 -9.51 -8.49
C ARG A 97 15.30 -10.10 -9.87
N GLN A 98 14.30 -10.73 -10.47
CA GLN A 98 14.42 -11.37 -11.78
C GLN A 98 14.11 -10.40 -12.92
N ALA A 99 13.30 -9.37 -12.66
CA ALA A 99 12.99 -8.32 -13.63
C ALA A 99 14.26 -7.58 -14.07
N ARG A 100 14.38 -7.39 -15.38
CA ARG A 100 15.48 -6.72 -16.07
C ARG A 100 15.03 -5.48 -16.82
N THR A 101 13.72 -5.30 -16.99
CA THR A 101 13.13 -4.17 -17.70
C THR A 101 12.09 -3.46 -16.84
N THR A 102 11.75 -2.23 -17.22
CA THR A 102 10.64 -1.48 -16.62
C THR A 102 9.32 -2.22 -16.79
N ASP A 103 9.07 -2.79 -17.97
CA ASP A 103 7.88 -3.59 -18.27
C ASP A 103 7.70 -4.78 -17.31
N GLU A 104 8.75 -5.58 -17.10
CA GLU A 104 8.72 -6.71 -16.16
C GLU A 104 8.53 -6.26 -14.71
N THR A 105 9.08 -5.09 -14.36
CA THR A 105 8.92 -4.49 -13.04
C THR A 105 7.47 -4.02 -12.82
N THR A 106 6.90 -3.31 -13.78
CA THR A 106 5.48 -2.88 -13.76
C THR A 106 4.54 -4.08 -13.73
N ALA A 107 4.83 -5.14 -14.48
CA ALA A 107 4.09 -6.40 -14.43
C ALA A 107 4.13 -7.04 -13.03
N ALA A 108 5.30 -7.04 -12.37
CA ALA A 108 5.45 -7.54 -11.01
C ALA A 108 4.66 -6.71 -9.99
N PHE A 109 4.64 -5.37 -10.14
CA PHE A 109 3.83 -4.47 -9.31
C PHE A 109 2.33 -4.78 -9.45
N LEU A 110 1.82 -4.81 -10.68
CA LEU A 110 0.41 -5.11 -10.99
C LEU A 110 -0.02 -6.48 -10.43
N TRP A 111 0.79 -7.51 -10.67
CA TRP A 111 0.53 -8.85 -10.14
C TRP A 111 0.48 -8.84 -8.62
N SER A 112 1.45 -8.20 -7.96
CA SER A 112 1.55 -8.20 -6.50
C SER A 112 0.41 -7.43 -5.85
N GLY A 113 0.02 -6.28 -6.40
CA GLY A 113 -1.11 -5.48 -5.92
C GLY A 113 -2.42 -6.26 -6.01
N LYS A 114 -2.73 -6.87 -7.16
CA LYS A 114 -3.92 -7.71 -7.34
C LYS A 114 -3.94 -8.91 -6.39
N ALA A 115 -2.83 -9.64 -6.30
CA ALA A 115 -2.72 -10.82 -5.44
C ALA A 115 -2.84 -10.45 -3.95
N PHE A 116 -2.27 -9.31 -3.55
CA PHE A 116 -2.42 -8.78 -2.19
C PHE A 116 -3.87 -8.46 -1.87
N CYS A 117 -4.55 -7.70 -2.73
CA CYS A 117 -5.96 -7.39 -2.55
C CYS A 117 -6.80 -8.65 -2.42
N GLN A 118 -6.61 -9.65 -3.28
CA GLN A 118 -7.35 -10.90 -3.21
C GLN A 118 -7.16 -11.62 -1.87
N LEU A 119 -5.92 -11.69 -1.38
CA LEU A 119 -5.63 -12.33 -0.09
C LEU A 119 -6.24 -11.57 1.10
N VAL A 120 -6.25 -10.24 1.06
CA VAL A 120 -6.94 -9.42 2.06
C VAL A 120 -8.45 -9.68 2.02
N LEU A 121 -9.05 -9.70 0.84
CA LEU A 121 -10.49 -9.93 0.68
C LEU A 121 -10.91 -11.35 1.08
N GLN A 122 -10.07 -12.35 0.86
CA GLN A 122 -10.29 -13.73 1.33
C GLN A 122 -10.28 -13.83 2.85
N HIS A 123 -9.45 -13.03 3.53
CA HIS A 123 -9.49 -12.93 4.99
C HIS A 123 -10.74 -12.17 5.46
N GLY A 124 -11.13 -11.13 4.72
CA GLY A 124 -12.29 -10.29 5.01
C GLY A 124 -11.91 -8.98 5.70
N LEU A 125 -12.78 -7.97 5.57
CA LEU A 125 -12.54 -6.60 6.05
C LEU A 125 -13.23 -6.29 7.39
N LYS A 126 -14.27 -7.06 7.74
CA LYS A 126 -15.00 -6.92 9.01
C LYS A 126 -14.16 -7.43 10.19
N PRO A 127 -14.32 -6.86 11.40
CA PRO A 127 -15.38 -5.93 11.82
C PRO A 127 -15.07 -4.44 11.59
N ALA A 128 -14.04 -4.08 10.83
CA ALA A 128 -13.67 -2.67 10.64
C ALA A 128 -14.78 -1.84 10.00
N THR A 129 -14.90 -0.58 10.41
CA THR A 129 -15.77 0.43 9.81
C THR A 129 -15.06 1.23 8.71
N GLY A 130 -13.73 1.19 8.66
CA GLY A 130 -12.92 1.87 7.65
C GLY A 130 -11.69 1.08 7.20
N ILE A 131 -11.17 1.41 6.03
CA ILE A 131 -9.94 0.83 5.47
C ILE A 131 -8.97 1.93 5.02
N TYR A 132 -7.70 1.74 5.38
CA TYR A 132 -6.59 2.54 4.88
C TYR A 132 -5.74 1.70 3.93
N THR A 133 -5.49 2.22 2.73
CA THR A 133 -4.64 1.58 1.72
C THR A 133 -3.52 2.52 1.26
N PHE A 134 -2.53 1.95 0.57
CA PHE A 134 -1.39 2.68 0.03
C PHE A 134 -1.39 2.54 -1.49
N ASN A 135 -0.93 3.57 -2.22
CA ASN A 135 -1.01 3.63 -3.67
C ASN A 135 -0.53 2.35 -4.37
N SER A 136 -1.24 1.96 -5.44
CA SER A 136 -1.03 0.82 -6.33
C SER A 136 -1.36 -0.59 -5.79
N ALA A 137 -1.83 -0.71 -4.54
CA ALA A 137 -2.11 -2.01 -3.92
C ALA A 137 -3.40 -2.04 -3.09
N GLY A 138 -4.38 -1.20 -3.44
CA GLY A 138 -5.63 -1.02 -2.70
C GLY A 138 -6.92 -1.17 -3.52
N LEU A 139 -6.88 -1.16 -4.86
CA LEU A 139 -8.08 -1.02 -5.69
C LEU A 139 -9.25 -1.93 -5.30
N GLU A 140 -9.06 -3.25 -5.35
CA GLU A 140 -10.15 -4.19 -5.08
C GLU A 140 -10.57 -4.16 -3.60
N ILE A 141 -9.63 -3.83 -2.70
CA ILE A 141 -9.93 -3.64 -1.28
C ILE A 141 -10.87 -2.43 -1.11
N LEU A 142 -10.55 -1.30 -1.73
CA LEU A 142 -11.35 -0.06 -1.67
C LEU A 142 -12.75 -0.30 -2.27
N GLN A 143 -12.83 -0.98 -3.42
CA GLN A 143 -14.11 -1.34 -4.04
C GLN A 143 -14.99 -2.17 -3.10
N ALA A 144 -14.41 -3.22 -2.49
CA ALA A 144 -15.15 -4.09 -1.58
C ALA A 144 -15.54 -3.38 -0.28
N ALA A 145 -14.69 -2.51 0.24
CA ALA A 145 -14.96 -1.71 1.42
C ALA A 145 -16.11 -0.73 1.18
N ARG A 146 -16.08 0.01 0.06
CA ARG A 146 -17.17 0.90 -0.34
C ARG A 146 -18.49 0.15 -0.53
N TYR A 147 -18.47 -1.03 -1.15
CA TYR A 147 -19.66 -1.88 -1.27
C TYR A 147 -20.22 -2.30 0.10
N GLN A 148 -19.36 -2.45 1.10
CA GLN A 148 -19.75 -2.77 2.48
C GLN A 148 -20.14 -1.53 3.31
N GLY A 149 -20.15 -0.34 2.73
CA GLY A 149 -20.44 0.92 3.42
C GLY A 149 -19.35 1.36 4.40
N MET A 150 -18.11 0.93 4.19
CA MET A 150 -16.96 1.34 5.00
C MET A 150 -16.37 2.66 4.49
N ASP A 151 -15.77 3.44 5.39
CA ASP A 151 -14.95 4.59 5.03
C ASP A 151 -13.68 4.13 4.30
N THR A 152 -13.34 4.82 3.21
CA THR A 152 -12.20 4.44 2.36
C THR A 152 -11.14 5.53 2.28
N VAL A 153 -9.93 5.19 2.70
CA VAL A 153 -8.76 6.08 2.63
C VAL A 153 -7.67 5.44 1.80
N MET A 154 -7.08 6.22 0.89
CA MET A 154 -5.96 5.82 0.07
C MET A 154 -4.84 6.86 0.19
N GLU A 155 -3.60 6.40 0.35
CA GLU A 155 -2.43 7.27 0.43
C GLU A 155 -1.63 7.24 -0.87
N GLN A 156 -1.54 8.38 -1.53
CA GLN A 156 -0.67 8.64 -2.67
C GLN A 156 0.59 9.38 -2.17
N THR A 157 1.71 8.67 -2.10
CA THR A 157 2.96 9.23 -1.54
C THR A 157 3.90 9.85 -2.57
N ILE A 158 3.67 9.56 -3.85
CA ILE A 158 4.49 10.03 -4.97
C ILE A 158 3.58 10.48 -6.11
N ALA A 159 4.14 11.25 -7.05
CA ALA A 159 3.44 11.65 -8.27
C ALA A 159 2.74 10.44 -8.92
N PRO A 160 1.54 10.62 -9.49
CA PRO A 160 0.90 9.56 -10.25
C PRO A 160 1.79 9.02 -11.35
N ARG A 161 1.63 7.74 -11.67
CA ARG A 161 2.52 7.03 -12.60
C ARG A 161 2.55 7.65 -14.00
N ALA A 162 1.45 8.23 -14.45
CA ALA A 162 1.38 8.92 -15.74
C ALA A 162 2.29 10.16 -15.75
N LEU A 163 2.18 11.01 -14.72
CA LEU A 163 3.02 12.20 -14.56
C LEU A 163 4.49 11.83 -14.32
N GLU A 164 4.76 10.80 -13.49
CA GLU A 164 6.12 10.31 -13.27
C GLU A 164 6.79 9.89 -14.57
N GLN A 165 6.08 9.18 -15.45
CA GLN A 165 6.60 8.77 -16.76
C GLN A 165 6.94 9.98 -17.64
N GLU A 166 6.09 10.99 -17.69
CA GLU A 166 6.33 12.22 -18.45
C GLU A 166 7.59 12.95 -17.96
N LEU A 167 7.71 13.12 -16.64
CA LEU A 167 8.87 13.77 -16.02
C LEU A 167 10.16 13.00 -16.29
N LEU A 168 10.15 11.67 -16.17
CA LEU A 168 11.34 10.86 -16.45
C LEU A 168 11.76 10.95 -17.93
N LEU A 169 10.80 11.02 -18.86
CA LEU A 169 11.11 11.20 -20.28
C LEU A 169 11.70 12.58 -20.56
N GLU A 170 11.20 13.64 -19.92
CA GLU A 170 11.75 14.99 -20.01
C GLU A 170 13.19 15.04 -19.45
N GLU A 171 13.44 14.46 -18.28
CA GLU A 171 14.77 14.41 -17.68
C GLU A 171 15.78 13.64 -18.55
N GLN A 172 15.36 12.54 -19.19
CA GLN A 172 16.24 11.80 -20.12
C GLN A 172 16.60 12.60 -21.37
N GLN A 173 15.69 13.48 -21.84
CA GLN A 173 15.96 14.38 -22.97
C GLN A 173 16.93 15.49 -22.58
N ASN A 174 16.75 16.06 -21.38
CA ASN A 174 17.58 17.14 -20.86
C ASN A 174 18.99 16.67 -20.44
N PHE A 175 19.10 15.42 -19.96
CA PHE A 175 20.34 14.85 -19.43
C PHE A 175 20.66 13.48 -20.07
N PRO A 176 20.95 13.44 -21.38
CA PRO A 176 21.22 12.19 -22.07
C PRO A 176 22.44 11.47 -21.49
N GLY A 177 22.27 10.19 -21.16
CA GLY A 177 23.33 9.31 -20.65
C GLY A 177 23.51 9.26 -19.13
N TRP A 178 22.71 10.01 -18.35
CA TRP A 178 22.70 9.88 -16.88
C TRP A 178 22.10 8.55 -16.41
N GLU A 179 21.10 8.06 -17.12
CA GLU A 179 20.47 6.76 -16.85
C GLU A 179 20.29 5.95 -18.14
N THR A 180 19.94 4.67 -17.97
CA THR A 180 19.58 3.82 -19.12
C THR A 180 18.26 4.34 -19.71
N PRO A 181 18.15 4.49 -21.04
CA PRO A 181 16.92 4.94 -21.68
C PRO A 181 15.72 4.09 -21.27
N LEU A 182 14.58 4.74 -21.05
CA LEU A 182 13.34 4.03 -20.72
C LEU A 182 12.96 3.10 -21.88
N GLY A 183 12.80 1.82 -21.55
CA GLY A 183 12.25 0.83 -22.47
C GLY A 183 10.75 1.01 -22.64
N LYS A 184 10.19 0.34 -23.65
CA LYS A 184 8.73 0.23 -23.81
C LYS A 184 8.15 -0.50 -22.59
N ASP A 185 7.13 0.09 -21.98
CA ASP A 185 6.33 -0.51 -20.90
C ASP A 185 4.91 -0.74 -21.42
N THR A 186 4.57 -1.99 -21.69
CA THR A 186 3.24 -2.40 -22.18
C THR A 186 2.18 -2.42 -21.08
N HIS A 187 2.61 -2.36 -19.82
CA HIS A 187 1.76 -2.40 -18.64
C HIS A 187 1.49 -1.00 -18.06
N LEU A 188 2.13 0.04 -18.58
CA LEU A 188 1.98 1.41 -18.08
C LEU A 188 0.52 1.87 -18.08
N GLU A 189 -0.20 1.68 -19.18
CA GLU A 189 -1.61 2.08 -19.29
C GLU A 189 -2.50 1.34 -18.27
N GLU A 190 -2.27 0.03 -18.09
CA GLU A 190 -3.01 -0.75 -17.08
C GLU A 190 -2.74 -0.20 -15.67
N TYR A 191 -1.48 0.13 -15.37
CA TYR A 191 -1.09 0.67 -14.08
C TYR A 191 -1.75 2.03 -13.81
N THR A 192 -1.66 2.96 -14.76
CA THR A 192 -2.22 4.31 -14.60
C THR A 192 -3.73 4.27 -14.45
N LEU A 193 -4.43 3.43 -15.23
CA LEU A 193 -5.87 3.23 -15.12
C LEU A 193 -6.26 2.61 -13.76
N ARG A 194 -5.46 1.69 -13.22
CA ARG A 194 -5.72 1.15 -11.88
C ARG A 194 -5.54 2.20 -10.80
N GLU A 195 -4.48 3.01 -10.87
CA GLU A 195 -4.22 4.09 -9.92
C GLU A 195 -5.36 5.12 -9.92
N GLN A 196 -5.83 5.53 -11.10
CA GLN A 196 -7.00 6.41 -11.23
C GLN A 196 -8.26 5.80 -10.59
N LYS A 197 -8.52 4.53 -10.85
CA LYS A 197 -9.65 3.82 -10.22
C LYS A 197 -9.50 3.74 -8.70
N GLU A 198 -8.29 3.66 -8.14
CA GLU A 198 -8.12 3.70 -6.69
C GLU A 198 -8.59 5.05 -6.12
N TRP A 199 -8.26 6.16 -6.77
CA TRP A 199 -8.75 7.49 -6.36
C TRP A 199 -10.27 7.60 -6.42
N GLU A 200 -10.89 7.04 -7.46
CA GLU A 200 -12.35 7.04 -7.59
C GLU A 200 -13.03 6.34 -6.41
N GLN A 201 -12.43 5.27 -5.91
CA GLN A 201 -12.95 4.42 -4.83
C GLN A 201 -12.61 4.92 -3.43
N ALA A 202 -11.75 5.93 -3.30
CA ALA A 202 -11.42 6.55 -2.02
C ALA A 202 -12.35 7.73 -1.71
N ASP A 203 -12.79 7.82 -0.46
CA ASP A 203 -13.52 8.98 0.08
C ASP A 203 -12.52 10.08 0.46
N THR A 204 -11.33 9.70 0.90
CA THR A 204 -10.20 10.60 1.17
C THR A 204 -8.92 10.07 0.53
N ILE A 205 -8.20 10.96 -0.14
CA ILE A 205 -6.90 10.68 -0.74
C ILE A 205 -5.84 11.48 0.02
N ILE A 206 -4.99 10.79 0.79
CA ILE A 206 -3.87 11.41 1.49
C ILE A 206 -2.73 11.62 0.50
N CYS A 207 -2.22 12.84 0.41
CA CYS A 207 -1.17 13.23 -0.53
C CYS A 207 0.09 13.57 0.25
N GLY A 208 1.24 13.00 -0.15
CA GLY A 208 2.52 13.28 0.50
C GLY A 208 3.08 14.70 0.27
N SER A 209 2.49 15.47 -0.65
CA SER A 209 2.82 16.88 -0.89
C SER A 209 1.78 17.55 -1.78
N GLU A 210 1.84 18.88 -1.92
CA GLU A 210 1.02 19.62 -2.89
C GLU A 210 1.36 19.21 -4.32
N PHE A 211 2.62 18.89 -4.62
CA PHE A 211 3.01 18.38 -5.94
C PHE A 211 2.28 17.08 -6.28
N VAL A 212 2.15 16.16 -5.33
CA VAL A 212 1.39 14.92 -5.53
C VAL A 212 -0.10 15.22 -5.75
N ARG A 213 -0.69 16.09 -4.92
CA ARG A 213 -2.09 16.51 -5.08
C ARG A 213 -2.36 17.09 -6.47
N GLN A 214 -1.50 17.99 -6.94
CA GLN A 214 -1.63 18.58 -8.28
C GLN A 214 -1.45 17.54 -9.37
N GLY A 215 -0.52 16.58 -9.21
CA GLY A 215 -0.38 15.45 -10.11
C GLY A 215 -1.66 14.62 -10.21
N ILE A 216 -2.30 14.30 -9.08
CA ILE A 216 -3.58 13.58 -9.07
C ILE A 216 -4.65 14.33 -9.86
N ILE A 217 -4.78 15.65 -9.63
CA ILE A 217 -5.75 16.51 -10.34
C ILE A 217 -5.46 16.52 -11.84
N ALA A 218 -4.19 16.69 -12.23
CA ALA A 218 -3.78 16.69 -13.63
C ALA A 218 -4.09 15.35 -14.32
N CYS A 219 -4.00 14.24 -13.58
CA CYS A 219 -4.34 12.90 -14.05
C CYS A 219 -5.84 12.56 -13.92
N GLY A 220 -6.72 13.52 -13.62
CA GLY A 220 -8.17 13.34 -13.58
C GLY A 220 -8.76 12.92 -12.24
N GLY A 221 -7.96 12.91 -11.17
CA GLY A 221 -8.43 12.60 -9.81
C GLY A 221 -9.19 13.74 -9.14
N ALA A 222 -9.99 13.40 -8.13
CA ALA A 222 -10.85 14.35 -7.42
C ALA A 222 -10.07 15.19 -6.38
N GLY A 223 -9.70 16.41 -6.76
CA GLY A 223 -8.88 17.31 -5.94
C GLY A 223 -9.52 17.81 -4.63
N ASP A 224 -10.84 17.70 -4.49
CA ASP A 224 -11.62 18.02 -3.29
C ASP A 224 -11.51 16.93 -2.20
N ARG A 225 -11.29 15.68 -2.63
CA ARG A 225 -11.02 14.52 -1.77
C ARG A 225 -9.55 14.42 -1.34
N CYS A 226 -8.66 15.18 -1.96
CA CYS A 226 -7.24 15.21 -1.64
C CYS A 226 -6.96 16.00 -0.35
N LYS A 227 -6.17 15.42 0.56
CA LYS A 227 -5.66 16.07 1.78
C LYS A 227 -4.14 15.95 1.81
N VAL A 228 -3.45 17.09 1.80
CA VAL A 228 -1.99 17.14 1.95
C VAL A 228 -1.65 17.11 3.43
N ILE A 229 -0.69 16.28 3.82
CA ILE A 229 -0.22 16.13 5.20
C ILE A 229 1.28 16.34 5.33
#